data_AF-A0A497E9L4-F1
#
_entry.id   AF-A0A497E9L4-F1
#
_cell.length_a   1.000
_cell.length_b   1.000
_cell.length_c   1.000
_cell.angle_alpha   90.00
_cell.angle_beta   90.00
_cell.angle_gamma   90.00
#
_symmetry.space_group_name_H-M   'P 1'
#
loop_
_entity.id
_entity.type
_entity.pdbx_description
1 polymer ?
#
loop_
_entity_poly.entity_id
_entity_poly.type
_entity_poly.pdbx_seq_one_letter_code
_entity_poly.pdbx_strand_id
1 'polypeptide(L)'
;MEFAPRCGADSAWTIERNRRCSCAYIEDFAIEDEPKMRCRWDAKTRSHSCAGPNPLIWSIEGLVGLLGIVVPALVVAAVVHRWVERTDWKTISFSLGLALVALGPSVYQEVLPVPVDEVARGYPYRGVLGEPEVGNAVTNDTTRYMLPWMQLVRESFARFEAPLWNPSSFSGYPLLGNGQSAPFSPFFVATLFVSLPYQIISMAGLKFFVALFFGVLLFRKEGLSAGAAMAGATVFGLSVFQSVYLYYPLTAVTCLLPALLFFVSMAIDEPKRISGRVGLAIVTASILAGGHPESALHCALGASIFLCFKVMTTWKERRNSWRTFAVAVVLPPIIGLLLS
;
A
#
# COMPACT_ATOMS: atom_id res chain seq x y z
N MET A 1 23.13 2.42 -31.05
CA MET A 1 22.94 1.52 -32.21
C MET A 1 21.54 0.97 -32.13
N GLU A 2 20.71 1.27 -33.12
CA GLU A 2 19.30 0.87 -33.21
C GLU A 2 19.16 -0.65 -33.21
N PHE A 3 18.40 -1.20 -32.26
CA PHE A 3 17.87 -2.57 -32.36
C PHE A 3 16.44 -2.49 -32.90
N ALA A 4 16.33 -2.50 -34.24
CA ALA A 4 15.11 -2.93 -34.91
C ALA A 4 15.09 -4.47 -34.94
N PRO A 5 14.00 -5.14 -34.56
CA PRO A 5 13.88 -6.57 -34.76
C PRO A 5 13.80 -6.83 -36.28
N ARG A 6 14.82 -7.49 -36.83
CA ARG A 6 14.76 -8.00 -38.20
C ARG A 6 13.79 -9.20 -38.21
N CYS A 7 12.57 -9.00 -38.69
CA CYS A 7 11.77 -10.12 -39.18
C CYS A 7 12.51 -10.77 -40.35
N GLY A 8 12.91 -12.02 -40.18
CA GLY A 8 13.60 -12.82 -41.18
C GLY A 8 12.75 -12.92 -42.45
N ALA A 9 13.35 -12.52 -43.57
CA ALA A 9 12.89 -12.88 -44.90
C ALA A 9 13.19 -14.36 -45.09
N ASP A 10 12.20 -15.24 -44.86
CA ASP A 10 12.10 -16.57 -45.45
C ASP A 10 10.82 -17.25 -44.97
N SER A 11 9.69 -16.90 -45.61
CA SER A 11 8.52 -17.79 -45.75
C SER A 11 7.59 -17.21 -46.81
N ALA A 12 7.12 -18.08 -47.69
CA ALA A 12 6.50 -17.78 -48.97
C ALA A 12 5.30 -16.82 -48.87
N TRP A 13 5.36 -15.74 -49.65
CA TRP A 13 4.28 -14.77 -49.82
C TRP A 13 3.28 -15.23 -50.88
N THR A 14 2.07 -15.61 -50.47
CA THR A 14 0.87 -15.38 -51.28
C THR A 14 0.30 -14.02 -50.90
N ILE A 15 0.43 -13.06 -51.81
CA ILE A 15 -0.05 -11.68 -51.66
C ILE A 15 -1.58 -11.67 -51.82
N GLU A 16 -2.31 -11.50 -50.72
CA GLU A 16 -3.70 -11.02 -50.77
C GLU A 16 -3.74 -9.52 -50.39
N ARG A 17 -3.85 -8.66 -51.40
CA ARG A 17 -4.03 -7.20 -51.26
C ARG A 17 -5.41 -6.89 -50.66
N ASN A 18 -5.52 -6.80 -49.32
CA ASN A 18 -6.47 -5.94 -48.57
C ASN A 18 -6.86 -6.49 -47.18
N ARG A 19 -5.89 -6.77 -46.29
CA ARG A 19 -6.19 -6.81 -44.86
C ARG A 19 -5.20 -5.95 -44.08
N ARG A 20 -5.75 -5.14 -43.19
CA ARG A 20 -5.00 -4.41 -42.14
C ARG A 20 -4.13 -5.45 -41.42
N CYS A 21 -2.82 -5.28 -41.43
CA CYS A 21 -1.93 -6.08 -40.59
C CYS A 21 -2.23 -5.74 -39.12
N SER A 22 -2.98 -6.61 -38.45
CA SER A 22 -2.99 -6.69 -37.00
C SER A 22 -1.75 -7.49 -36.61
N CYS A 23 -0.89 -6.94 -35.76
CA CYS A 23 0.10 -7.76 -35.05
C CYS A 23 -0.67 -8.63 -34.06
N ALA A 24 -1.12 -9.79 -34.52
CA ALA A 24 -1.64 -10.86 -33.69
C ALA A 24 -0.47 -11.77 -33.33
N TYR A 25 0.07 -11.57 -32.12
CA TYR A 25 0.69 -12.62 -31.32
C TYR A 25 0.39 -12.26 -29.87
N ILE A 26 -0.16 -13.23 -29.13
CA ILE A 26 -1.06 -13.09 -27.97
C ILE A 26 -2.52 -12.88 -28.41
N GLU A 27 -3.07 -13.87 -29.12
CA GLU A 27 -4.51 -14.15 -29.04
C GLU A 27 -4.72 -15.16 -27.90
N ASP A 28 -5.78 -14.96 -27.11
CA ASP A 28 -6.25 -15.72 -25.93
C ASP A 28 -5.83 -15.26 -24.51
N PHE A 29 -5.72 -13.94 -24.29
CA PHE A 29 -6.16 -13.35 -23.00
C PHE A 29 -6.96 -12.08 -23.30
N ALA A 30 -8.27 -12.25 -23.49
CA ALA A 30 -9.22 -11.16 -23.68
C ALA A 30 -9.40 -10.38 -22.36
N ILE A 31 -8.67 -9.27 -22.22
CA ILE A 31 -9.11 -8.12 -21.42
C ILE A 31 -9.60 -7.10 -22.46
N GLU A 32 -10.91 -7.08 -22.71
CA GLU A 32 -11.49 -6.31 -23.84
C GLU A 32 -11.54 -4.78 -23.63
N ASP A 33 -11.13 -4.25 -22.47
CA ASP A 33 -11.29 -2.82 -22.13
C ASP A 33 -9.98 -2.03 -21.90
N GLU A 34 -8.81 -2.56 -22.27
CA GLU A 34 -7.55 -1.80 -22.19
C GLU A 34 -7.44 -0.76 -23.32
N PRO A 35 -6.96 0.48 -23.05
CA PRO A 35 -6.77 1.51 -24.06
C PRO A 35 -5.65 1.11 -25.03
N LYS A 36 -6.02 0.43 -26.12
CA LYS A 36 -5.09 -0.09 -27.13
C LYS A 36 -4.17 1.01 -27.69
N MET A 37 -2.86 0.83 -27.59
CA MET A 37 -1.88 1.58 -28.38
C MET A 37 -2.24 1.49 -29.86
N ARG A 38 -2.48 2.63 -30.51
CA ARG A 38 -2.69 2.65 -31.97
C ARG A 38 -1.35 2.74 -32.64
N CYS A 39 -0.74 1.58 -32.89
CA CYS A 39 0.44 1.49 -33.73
C CYS A 39 0.02 1.42 -35.20
N ARG A 40 0.43 2.42 -35.99
CA ARG A 40 0.30 2.43 -37.44
C ARG A 40 1.66 2.13 -38.05
N TRP A 41 1.72 1.14 -38.95
CA TRP A 41 2.91 0.84 -39.73
C TRP A 41 2.98 1.77 -40.94
N ASP A 42 4.09 2.50 -41.10
CA ASP A 42 4.36 3.33 -42.28
C ASP A 42 5.27 2.59 -43.27
N ALA A 43 4.70 2.25 -44.42
CA ALA A 43 5.37 1.51 -45.48
C ALA A 43 6.53 2.28 -46.13
N LYS A 44 6.52 3.61 -46.09
CA LYS A 44 7.53 4.45 -46.74
C LYS A 44 8.78 4.64 -45.88
N THR A 45 8.60 4.74 -44.58
CA THR A 45 9.71 4.93 -43.62
C THR A 45 10.15 3.64 -42.94
N ARG A 46 9.43 2.53 -43.15
CA ARG A 46 9.61 1.25 -42.43
C ARG A 46 9.64 1.45 -40.91
N SER A 47 8.81 2.36 -40.39
CA SER A 47 8.73 2.66 -38.96
C SER A 47 7.31 2.45 -38.43
N HIS A 48 7.21 2.09 -37.15
CA HIS A 48 5.95 2.08 -36.43
C HIS A 48 5.75 3.46 -35.78
N SER A 49 4.66 4.14 -36.12
CA SER A 49 4.20 5.28 -35.33
C SER A 49 3.17 4.78 -34.32
N CYS A 50 3.55 4.67 -33.06
CA CYS A 50 2.62 4.34 -31.99
C CYS A 50 2.15 5.65 -31.35
N ALA A 51 0.86 5.97 -31.52
CA ALA A 51 0.23 7.03 -30.75
C ALA A 51 -0.19 6.44 -29.40
N GLY A 52 0.29 7.05 -28.31
CA GLY A 52 -0.16 6.72 -26.96
C GLY A 52 -1.67 6.96 -26.80
N PRO A 53 -2.30 6.39 -25.76
CA PRO A 53 -3.69 6.67 -25.42
C PRO A 53 -4.06 8.17 -25.41
N ASN A 54 -5.35 8.47 -25.51
CA ASN A 54 -5.86 9.82 -25.65
C ASN A 54 -5.61 10.64 -24.36
N PRO A 55 -5.02 11.87 -24.38
CA PRO A 55 -4.71 12.71 -23.20
C PRO A 55 -5.84 12.80 -22.14
N LEU A 56 -7.09 12.73 -22.59
CA LEU A 56 -8.27 12.76 -21.73
C LEU A 56 -8.43 11.51 -20.83
N ILE A 57 -8.08 10.32 -21.32
CA ILE A 57 -8.21 9.05 -20.58
C ILE A 57 -7.21 9.04 -19.41
N TRP A 58 -5.98 9.53 -19.63
CA TRP A 58 -4.94 9.65 -18.60
C TRP A 58 -5.33 10.57 -17.44
N SER A 59 -6.06 11.65 -17.75
CA SER A 59 -6.56 12.56 -16.70
C SER A 59 -7.58 11.88 -15.77
N ILE A 60 -8.32 10.89 -16.27
CA ILE A 60 -9.33 10.16 -15.49
C ILE A 60 -8.65 9.13 -14.60
N GLU A 61 -7.67 8.39 -15.09
CA GLU A 61 -7.03 7.32 -14.31
C GLU A 61 -6.16 7.87 -13.16
N GLY A 62 -5.40 8.94 -13.40
CA GLY A 62 -4.69 9.64 -12.32
C GLY A 62 -5.64 10.21 -11.25
N LEU A 63 -6.82 10.66 -11.67
CA LEU A 63 -7.88 11.12 -10.77
C LEU A 63 -8.48 9.97 -9.95
N VAL A 64 -8.64 8.78 -10.55
CA VAL A 64 -9.06 7.56 -9.84
C VAL A 64 -8.03 7.17 -8.77
N GLY A 65 -6.73 7.18 -9.09
CA GLY A 65 -5.67 6.94 -8.12
C GLY A 65 -5.66 7.96 -6.97
N LEU A 66 -5.85 9.25 -7.28
CA LEU A 66 -5.96 10.30 -6.27
C LEU A 66 -7.18 10.07 -5.35
N LEU A 67 -8.34 9.72 -5.92
CA LEU A 67 -9.54 9.40 -5.15
C LEU A 67 -9.32 8.16 -4.26
N GLY A 68 -8.55 7.19 -4.73
CA GLY A 68 -8.11 6.02 -3.97
C GLY A 68 -7.35 6.37 -2.69
N ILE A 69 -6.68 7.52 -2.64
CA ILE A 69 -6.01 8.03 -1.42
C ILE A 69 -6.96 8.93 -0.62
N VAL A 70 -7.53 9.94 -1.29
CA VAL A 70 -8.25 11.04 -0.63
C VAL A 70 -9.53 10.54 0.04
N VAL A 71 -10.30 9.68 -0.63
CA VAL A 71 -11.58 9.20 -0.08
C VAL A 71 -11.37 8.41 1.22
N PRO A 72 -10.56 7.34 1.27
CA PRO A 72 -10.36 6.62 2.52
C PRO A 72 -9.65 7.46 3.60
N ALA A 73 -8.74 8.35 3.23
CA ALA A 73 -8.11 9.28 4.18
C ALA A 73 -9.15 10.20 4.86
N LEU A 74 -10.06 10.79 4.07
CA LEU A 74 -11.14 11.63 4.59
C LEU A 74 -12.15 10.83 5.41
N VAL A 75 -12.44 9.58 5.04
CA VAL A 75 -13.28 8.68 5.86
C VAL A 75 -12.63 8.42 7.21
N VAL A 76 -11.33 8.08 7.25
CA VAL A 76 -10.59 7.91 8.51
C VAL A 76 -10.63 9.20 9.33
N ALA A 77 -10.35 10.35 8.72
CA ALA A 77 -10.37 11.64 9.41
C ALA A 77 -11.77 11.96 9.97
N ALA A 78 -12.84 11.70 9.21
CA ALA A 78 -14.21 11.95 9.61
C ALA A 78 -14.65 11.03 10.76
N VAL A 79 -14.30 9.74 10.70
CA VAL A 79 -14.57 8.78 11.78
C VAL A 79 -13.86 9.23 13.07
N VAL A 80 -12.58 9.59 12.98
CA VAL A 80 -11.81 10.07 14.13
C VAL A 80 -12.40 11.39 14.66
N HIS A 81 -12.70 12.36 13.78
CA HIS A 81 -13.30 13.64 14.16
C HIS A 81 -14.64 13.47 14.90
N ARG A 82 -15.46 12.53 14.43
CA ARG A 82 -16.85 12.33 14.90
C ARG A 82 -16.93 11.49 16.18
N TRP A 83 -16.07 10.49 16.33
CA TRP A 83 -16.19 9.45 17.36
C TRP A 83 -15.00 9.37 18.33
N VAL A 84 -13.83 9.87 17.93
CA VAL A 84 -12.61 9.72 18.71
C VAL A 84 -12.22 11.04 19.36
N GLU A 85 -11.88 12.08 18.60
CA GLU A 85 -11.49 13.40 19.09
C GLU A 85 -11.69 14.44 17.98
N ARG A 86 -12.12 15.66 18.32
CA ARG A 86 -12.31 16.73 17.33
C ARG A 86 -10.96 17.14 16.75
N THR A 87 -10.76 16.80 15.48
CA THR A 87 -9.57 17.17 14.71
C THR A 87 -9.79 18.46 13.94
N ASP A 88 -8.75 19.28 13.84
CA ASP A 88 -8.76 20.53 13.07
C ASP A 88 -8.40 20.28 11.60
N TRP A 89 -8.95 21.10 10.71
CA TRP A 89 -8.71 21.00 9.26
C TRP A 89 -7.24 21.15 8.89
N LYS A 90 -6.44 21.88 9.69
CA LYS A 90 -5.00 22.04 9.45
C LYS A 90 -4.26 20.72 9.60
N THR A 91 -4.55 19.93 10.65
CA THR A 91 -4.00 18.58 10.82
C THR A 91 -4.34 17.68 9.63
N ILE A 92 -5.62 17.66 9.21
CA ILE A 92 -6.07 16.82 8.09
C ILE A 92 -5.37 17.24 6.78
N SER A 93 -5.40 18.54 6.47
CA SER A 93 -4.81 19.09 5.23
C SER A 93 -3.30 18.92 5.20
N PHE A 94 -2.64 19.06 6.33
CA PHE A 94 -1.20 18.81 6.44
C PHE A 94 -0.85 17.36 6.17
N SER A 95 -1.49 16.41 6.86
CA SER A 95 -1.21 14.99 6.68
C SER A 95 -1.53 14.52 5.27
N LEU A 96 -2.66 14.97 4.70
CA LEU A 96 -3.05 14.61 3.34
C LEU A 96 -2.14 15.29 2.30
N GLY A 97 -1.88 16.60 2.46
CA GLY A 97 -1.02 17.35 1.56
C GLY A 97 0.39 16.78 1.52
N LEU A 98 0.97 16.44 2.68
CA LEU A 98 2.31 15.85 2.74
C LEU A 98 2.33 14.42 2.16
N ALA A 99 1.31 13.59 2.41
CA ALA A 99 1.21 12.27 1.78
C ALA A 99 1.12 12.37 0.25
N LEU A 100 0.36 13.33 -0.28
CA LEU A 100 0.23 13.57 -1.71
C LEU A 100 1.51 14.15 -2.33
N VAL A 101 2.23 15.02 -1.62
CA VAL A 101 3.53 15.54 -2.07
C VAL A 101 4.57 14.43 -2.12
N ALA A 102 4.63 13.59 -1.09
CA ALA A 102 5.57 12.46 -1.03
C ALA A 102 5.35 11.44 -2.16
N LEU A 103 4.09 11.29 -2.61
CA LEU A 103 3.71 10.42 -3.73
C LEU A 103 3.52 11.16 -5.05
N GLY A 104 3.84 12.46 -5.10
CA GLY A 104 3.56 13.31 -6.24
C GLY A 104 4.03 12.71 -7.58
N PRO A 105 5.27 12.20 -7.68
CA PRO A 105 5.72 11.54 -8.91
C PRO A 105 4.83 10.35 -9.29
N SER A 106 4.46 9.49 -8.34
CA SER A 106 3.65 8.30 -8.61
C SER A 106 2.17 8.59 -8.89
N VAL A 107 1.64 9.71 -8.37
CA VAL A 107 0.22 10.11 -8.55
C VAL A 107 0.04 10.95 -9.80
N TYR A 108 1.03 11.75 -10.18
CA TYR A 108 0.94 12.71 -11.27
C TYR A 108 1.78 12.33 -12.51
N GLN A 109 2.71 11.39 -12.41
CA GLN A 109 3.47 10.84 -13.54
C GLN A 109 3.01 9.39 -13.76
N GLU A 110 2.90 8.97 -15.04
CA GLU A 110 2.49 7.63 -15.47
C GLU A 110 3.54 6.55 -15.15
N VAL A 111 4.19 6.66 -13.99
CA VAL A 111 5.27 5.79 -13.55
C VAL A 111 4.75 5.01 -12.36
N LEU A 112 4.53 3.71 -12.57
CA LEU A 112 4.27 2.80 -11.46
C LEU A 112 5.54 2.75 -10.60
N PRO A 113 5.47 3.03 -9.28
CA PRO A 113 6.65 3.10 -8.41
C PRO A 113 7.11 1.70 -7.95
N VAL A 114 7.11 0.76 -8.89
CA VAL A 114 7.44 -0.66 -8.73
C VAL A 114 8.27 -1.06 -9.96
N PRO A 115 9.40 -1.77 -9.80
CA PRO A 115 10.29 -2.15 -10.90
C PRO A 115 9.64 -3.23 -11.80
N VAL A 116 8.70 -2.85 -12.67
CA VAL A 116 7.99 -3.77 -13.58
C VAL A 116 8.89 -4.35 -14.66
N ASP A 117 9.96 -3.65 -14.99
CA ASP A 117 11.07 -4.08 -15.85
C ASP A 117 11.80 -5.33 -15.31
N GLU A 118 11.70 -5.60 -14.01
CA GLU A 118 12.23 -6.82 -13.38
C GLU A 118 11.66 -8.12 -13.98
N VAL A 119 10.46 -8.09 -14.56
CA VAL A 119 9.87 -9.24 -15.25
C VAL A 119 10.75 -9.70 -16.42
N ALA A 120 11.40 -8.76 -17.11
CA ALA A 120 12.25 -9.05 -18.27
C ALA A 120 13.53 -9.83 -17.91
N ARG A 121 13.95 -9.83 -16.63
CA ARG A 121 15.09 -10.65 -16.16
C ARG A 121 14.76 -12.13 -16.05
N GLY A 122 13.47 -12.50 -16.01
CA GLY A 122 13.02 -13.88 -16.01
C GLY A 122 13.01 -14.50 -17.40
N TYR A 123 13.16 -15.83 -17.47
CA TYR A 123 12.87 -16.56 -18.71
C TYR A 123 11.35 -16.63 -18.95
N PRO A 124 10.87 -16.61 -20.21
CA PRO A 124 11.66 -16.63 -21.45
C PRO A 124 12.18 -15.26 -21.91
N TYR A 125 11.72 -14.15 -21.30
CA TYR A 125 12.02 -12.79 -21.76
C TYR A 125 13.51 -12.49 -21.83
N ARG A 126 14.29 -12.91 -20.83
CA ARG A 126 15.75 -12.78 -20.84
C ARG A 126 16.41 -13.45 -22.05
N GLY A 127 15.87 -14.59 -22.51
CA GLY A 127 16.40 -15.29 -23.69
C GLY A 127 16.18 -14.54 -25.00
N VAL A 128 15.15 -13.69 -25.06
CA VAL A 128 14.79 -12.91 -26.25
C VAL A 128 15.38 -11.50 -26.21
N LEU A 129 15.35 -10.86 -25.04
CA LEU A 129 15.75 -9.47 -24.83
C LEU A 129 17.23 -9.32 -24.40
N GLY A 130 17.90 -10.43 -24.07
CA GLY A 130 19.25 -10.41 -23.49
C GLY A 130 19.23 -10.16 -21.98
N GLU A 131 20.25 -9.48 -21.45
CA GLU A 131 20.31 -9.08 -20.04
C GLU A 131 19.81 -7.63 -19.88
N PRO A 132 18.51 -7.42 -19.58
CA PRO A 132 17.99 -6.07 -19.39
C PRO A 132 18.57 -5.45 -18.11
N GLU A 133 18.98 -4.18 -18.20
CA GLU A 133 19.23 -3.36 -17.02
C GLU A 133 17.89 -3.03 -16.34
N VAL A 134 17.83 -3.23 -15.03
CA VAL A 134 16.62 -2.96 -14.23
C VAL A 134 16.86 -1.76 -13.34
N GLY A 135 15.90 -0.83 -13.33
CA GLY A 135 16.01 0.44 -12.61
C GLY A 135 16.16 0.26 -11.10
N ASN A 136 15.46 -0.71 -10.50
CA ASN A 136 15.56 -0.97 -9.06
C ASN A 136 15.44 -2.46 -8.70
N ALA A 137 16.56 -3.19 -8.84
CA ALA A 137 16.61 -4.62 -8.53
C ALA A 137 16.42 -4.95 -7.03
N VAL A 138 16.62 -3.97 -6.12
CA VAL A 138 16.51 -4.18 -4.66
C VAL A 138 15.07 -4.39 -4.22
N THR A 139 14.10 -3.81 -4.96
CA THR A 139 12.67 -3.91 -4.64
C THR A 139 11.92 -4.88 -5.55
N ASN A 140 12.63 -5.82 -6.17
CA ASN A 140 12.08 -6.80 -7.13
C ASN A 140 10.86 -7.57 -6.60
N ASP A 141 10.78 -7.82 -5.29
CA ASP A 141 9.70 -8.56 -4.66
C ASP A 141 8.34 -7.89 -4.82
N THR A 142 8.31 -6.56 -4.96
CA THR A 142 7.06 -5.82 -5.23
C THR A 142 6.44 -6.25 -6.56
N THR A 143 7.27 -6.49 -7.58
CA THR A 143 6.87 -6.99 -8.89
C THR A 143 6.68 -8.50 -8.90
N ARG A 144 7.58 -9.26 -8.27
CA ARG A 144 7.62 -10.72 -8.35
C ARG A 144 6.58 -11.41 -7.47
N TYR A 145 6.25 -10.81 -6.33
CA TYR A 145 5.38 -11.43 -5.33
C TYR A 145 4.17 -10.54 -4.99
N MET A 146 4.40 -9.28 -4.61
CA MET A 146 3.33 -8.45 -4.05
C MET A 146 2.22 -8.19 -5.07
N LEU A 147 2.54 -7.69 -6.27
CA LEU A 147 1.55 -7.41 -7.32
C LEU A 147 0.78 -8.67 -7.76
N PRO A 148 1.43 -9.82 -8.06
CA PRO A 148 0.72 -11.06 -8.38
C PRO A 148 -0.21 -11.54 -7.26
N TRP A 149 0.22 -11.47 -6.00
CA TRP A 149 -0.64 -11.87 -4.87
C TRP A 149 -1.84 -10.93 -4.71
N MET A 150 -1.64 -9.61 -4.86
CA MET A 150 -2.75 -8.65 -4.87
C MET A 150 -3.74 -8.96 -6.00
N GLN A 151 -3.25 -9.26 -7.21
CA GLN A 151 -4.11 -9.63 -8.35
C GLN A 151 -4.95 -10.87 -8.04
N LEU A 152 -4.33 -11.95 -7.54
CA LEU A 152 -5.06 -13.17 -7.17
C LEU A 152 -6.11 -12.93 -6.08
N VAL A 153 -5.80 -12.10 -5.07
CA VAL A 153 -6.77 -11.72 -4.04
C VAL A 153 -7.97 -10.99 -4.66
N ARG A 154 -7.72 -10.03 -5.56
CA ARG A 154 -8.79 -9.29 -6.25
C ARG A 154 -9.67 -10.21 -7.08
N GLU A 155 -9.06 -11.14 -7.81
CA GLU A 155 -9.78 -12.13 -8.62
C GLU A 155 -10.63 -13.06 -7.75
N SER A 156 -10.12 -13.54 -6.61
CA SER A 156 -10.90 -14.33 -5.65
C SER A 156 -12.09 -13.53 -5.11
N PHE A 157 -11.88 -12.27 -4.69
CA PHE A 157 -12.97 -11.41 -4.22
C PHE A 157 -14.02 -11.13 -5.31
N ALA A 158 -13.59 -10.92 -6.56
CA ALA A 158 -14.50 -10.74 -7.69
C ALA A 158 -15.38 -11.97 -7.96
N ARG A 159 -14.88 -13.17 -7.64
CA ARG A 159 -15.64 -14.44 -7.70
C ARG A 159 -16.40 -14.77 -6.42
N PHE A 160 -16.41 -13.88 -5.42
CA PHE A 160 -16.96 -14.14 -4.09
C PHE A 160 -16.34 -15.35 -3.38
N GLU A 161 -15.07 -15.64 -3.67
CA GLU A 161 -14.29 -16.71 -3.08
C GLU A 161 -13.32 -16.16 -2.03
N ALA A 162 -13.06 -16.94 -0.98
CA ALA A 162 -11.96 -16.63 -0.08
C ALA A 162 -10.61 -16.86 -0.79
N PRO A 163 -9.62 -15.95 -0.68
CA PRO A 163 -8.32 -16.06 -1.35
C PRO A 163 -7.41 -17.07 -0.65
N LEU A 164 -7.81 -18.34 -0.62
CA LEU A 164 -7.14 -19.39 0.16
C LEU A 164 -5.90 -19.96 -0.52
N TRP A 165 -5.92 -20.10 -1.84
CA TRP A 165 -4.90 -20.83 -2.60
C TRP A 165 -4.38 -20.02 -3.78
N ASN A 166 -3.06 -20.01 -3.96
CA ASN A 166 -2.37 -19.47 -5.12
C ASN A 166 -1.91 -20.64 -6.00
N PRO A 167 -2.53 -20.88 -7.16
CA PRO A 167 -2.15 -21.97 -8.06
C PRO A 167 -0.93 -21.64 -8.93
N SER A 168 -0.57 -20.36 -9.03
CA SER A 168 0.43 -19.84 -9.98
C SER A 168 1.86 -19.82 -9.42
N SER A 169 2.04 -20.10 -8.13
CA SER A 169 3.36 -20.19 -7.49
C SER A 169 3.72 -21.63 -7.18
N PHE A 170 4.86 -22.09 -7.70
CA PHE A 170 5.33 -23.48 -7.57
C PHE A 170 4.25 -24.49 -8.02
N SER A 171 3.94 -25.50 -7.21
CA SER A 171 2.82 -26.44 -7.42
C SER A 171 1.55 -26.02 -6.67
N GLY A 172 1.49 -24.76 -6.26
CA GLY A 172 0.44 -24.19 -5.42
C GLY A 172 0.93 -23.85 -4.01
N TYR A 173 0.40 -22.76 -3.45
CA TYR A 173 0.79 -22.23 -2.15
C TYR A 173 -0.41 -21.62 -1.40
N PRO A 174 -0.54 -21.75 -0.06
CA PRO A 174 -1.63 -21.14 0.70
C PRO A 174 -1.56 -19.60 0.69
N LEU A 175 -2.36 -18.96 -0.14
CA LEU A 175 -2.34 -17.50 -0.35
C LEU A 175 -2.72 -16.74 0.92
N LEU A 176 -3.82 -17.11 1.57
CA LEU A 176 -4.24 -16.51 2.84
C LEU A 176 -3.26 -16.86 3.98
N GLY A 177 -2.67 -18.07 3.93
CA GLY A 177 -1.71 -18.55 4.93
C GLY A 177 -0.32 -17.89 4.85
N ASN A 178 0.00 -17.24 3.72
CA ASN A 178 1.25 -16.51 3.52
C ASN A 178 1.46 -15.37 4.55
N GLY A 179 0.37 -14.80 5.06
CA GLY A 179 0.39 -13.58 5.87
C GLY A 179 0.61 -12.33 5.04
N GLN A 180 1.67 -12.28 4.22
CA GLN A 180 2.07 -11.06 3.48
C GLN A 180 1.09 -10.65 2.38
N SER A 181 0.32 -11.58 1.82
CA SER A 181 -0.77 -11.26 0.89
C SER A 181 -1.84 -10.36 1.52
N ALA A 182 -2.00 -10.44 2.84
CA ALA A 182 -2.80 -9.56 3.70
C ALA A 182 -4.14 -9.09 3.10
N PRO A 183 -5.00 -10.00 2.58
CA PRO A 183 -6.20 -9.63 1.82
C PRO A 183 -7.22 -8.83 2.64
N PHE A 184 -7.19 -8.98 3.96
CA PHE A 184 -8.05 -8.29 4.91
C PHE A 184 -7.38 -7.10 5.61
N SER A 185 -6.19 -6.69 5.15
CA SER A 185 -5.58 -5.46 5.62
C SER A 185 -6.53 -4.28 5.38
N PRO A 186 -6.74 -3.39 6.37
CA PRO A 186 -7.63 -2.25 6.18
C PRO A 186 -7.20 -1.35 5.03
N PHE A 187 -5.90 -1.26 4.74
CA PHE A 187 -5.38 -0.50 3.60
C PHE A 187 -5.77 -1.13 2.26
N PHE A 188 -5.72 -2.46 2.16
CA PHE A 188 -6.09 -3.19 0.96
C PHE A 188 -7.59 -3.06 0.68
N VAL A 189 -8.42 -3.35 1.69
CA VAL A 189 -9.89 -3.29 1.57
C VAL A 189 -10.36 -1.87 1.30
N ALA A 190 -9.81 -0.86 1.98
CA ALA A 190 -10.19 0.54 1.79
C ALA A 190 -9.85 1.09 0.41
N THR A 191 -8.99 0.43 -0.35
CA THR A 191 -8.55 0.86 -1.69
C THR A 191 -8.98 -0.12 -2.79
N LEU A 192 -9.77 -1.14 -2.47
CA LEU A 192 -10.14 -2.20 -3.42
C LEU A 192 -10.95 -1.67 -4.63
N PHE A 193 -11.63 -0.53 -4.47
CA PHE A 193 -12.47 0.08 -5.50
C PHE A 193 -11.70 0.72 -6.67
N VAL A 194 -10.38 0.91 -6.56
CA VAL A 194 -9.52 1.34 -7.69
C VAL A 194 -8.85 0.13 -8.35
N SER A 195 -8.40 0.24 -9.60
CA SER A 195 -7.70 -0.85 -10.30
C SER A 195 -6.33 -1.15 -9.67
N LEU A 196 -5.74 -2.31 -9.95
CA LEU A 196 -4.54 -2.79 -9.28
C LEU A 196 -3.34 -1.79 -9.32
N PRO A 197 -2.97 -1.19 -10.46
CA PRO A 197 -1.85 -0.24 -10.51
C PRO A 197 -2.09 0.99 -9.61
N TYR A 198 -3.33 1.46 -9.52
CA TYR A 198 -3.68 2.56 -8.64
C TYR A 198 -3.89 2.13 -7.19
N GLN A 199 -4.27 0.87 -6.94
CA GLN A 199 -4.46 0.36 -5.59
C GLN A 199 -3.16 0.39 -4.80
N ILE A 200 -2.04 -0.07 -5.38
CA ILE A 200 -0.75 -0.09 -4.69
C ILE A 200 -0.27 1.33 -4.31
N ILE A 201 -0.49 2.31 -5.20
CA ILE A 201 -0.22 3.73 -4.95
C ILE A 201 -1.19 4.29 -3.88
N SER A 202 -2.46 3.93 -3.98
CA SER A 202 -3.50 4.36 -3.05
C SER A 202 -3.25 3.86 -1.63
N MET A 203 -2.84 2.59 -1.51
CA MET A 203 -2.42 1.98 -0.25
C MET A 203 -1.22 2.70 0.34
N ALA A 204 -0.19 2.98 -0.47
CA ALA A 204 0.98 3.73 -0.04
C ALA A 204 0.59 5.12 0.50
N GLY A 205 -0.28 5.85 -0.19
CA GLY A 205 -0.74 7.17 0.24
C GLY A 205 -1.55 7.14 1.52
N LEU A 206 -2.42 6.14 1.65
CA LEU A 206 -3.20 5.94 2.86
C LEU A 206 -2.32 5.56 4.06
N LYS A 207 -1.29 4.71 3.88
CA LYS A 207 -0.32 4.38 4.94
C LYS A 207 0.42 5.62 5.43
N PHE A 208 0.93 6.46 4.52
CA PHE A 208 1.57 7.73 4.88
C PHE A 208 0.60 8.68 5.59
N PHE A 209 -0.61 8.86 5.06
CA PHE A 209 -1.62 9.70 5.68
C PHE A 209 -1.90 9.25 7.12
N VAL A 210 -2.12 7.95 7.35
CA VAL A 210 -2.41 7.38 8.67
C VAL A 210 -1.24 7.59 9.63
N ALA A 211 0.01 7.33 9.19
CA ALA A 211 1.20 7.58 10.00
C ALA A 211 1.33 9.05 10.42
N LEU A 212 1.13 9.97 9.47
CA LEU A 212 1.23 11.41 9.73
C LEU A 212 0.09 11.91 10.62
N PHE A 213 -1.15 11.54 10.28
CA PHE A 213 -2.35 11.99 10.98
C PHE A 213 -2.35 11.54 12.44
N PHE A 214 -2.15 10.24 12.71
CA PHE A 214 -2.07 9.76 14.08
C PHE A 214 -0.78 10.18 14.78
N GLY A 215 0.32 10.41 14.06
CA GLY A 215 1.53 11.02 14.61
C GLY A 215 1.26 12.39 15.21
N VAL A 216 0.58 13.28 14.47
CA VAL A 216 0.21 14.61 14.97
C VAL A 216 -0.73 14.49 16.18
N LEU A 217 -1.73 13.61 16.12
CA LEU A 217 -2.66 13.41 17.23
C LEU A 217 -1.96 12.88 18.49
N LEU A 218 -1.07 11.90 18.36
CA LEU A 218 -0.26 11.37 19.45
C LEU A 218 0.56 12.48 20.11
N PHE A 219 1.36 13.20 19.34
CA PHE A 219 2.24 14.21 19.90
C PHE A 219 1.47 15.35 20.56
N ARG A 220 0.35 15.78 19.98
CA ARG A 220 -0.53 16.77 20.63
C ARG A 220 -1.15 16.24 21.91
N LYS A 221 -1.54 14.97 21.94
CA LYS A 221 -2.09 14.32 23.14
C LYS A 221 -1.07 14.26 24.27
N GLU A 222 0.20 14.05 23.95
CA GLU A 222 1.31 14.11 24.91
C GLU A 222 1.77 15.55 25.24
N GLY A 223 1.02 16.57 24.80
CA GLY A 223 1.23 17.98 25.20
C GLY A 223 2.23 18.76 24.34
N LEU A 224 2.69 18.24 23.20
CA LEU A 224 3.56 18.98 22.30
C LEU A 224 2.80 20.10 21.58
N SER A 225 3.52 21.17 21.24
CA SER A 225 2.99 22.25 20.39
C SER A 225 2.63 21.73 19.00
N ALA A 226 1.72 22.43 18.30
CA ALA A 226 1.28 22.02 16.96
C ALA A 226 2.45 21.84 15.98
N GLY A 227 3.42 22.77 15.96
CA GLY A 227 4.60 22.68 15.10
C GLY A 227 5.51 21.49 15.45
N ALA A 228 5.74 21.25 16.74
CA ALA A 228 6.54 20.10 17.18
C ALA A 228 5.86 18.76 16.86
N ALA A 229 4.53 18.69 17.00
CA ALA A 229 3.75 17.52 16.64
C ALA A 229 3.79 17.23 15.13
N MET A 230 3.65 18.26 14.29
CA MET A 230 3.76 18.14 12.83
C MET A 230 5.18 17.74 12.39
N ALA A 231 6.21 18.32 13.01
CA ALA A 231 7.60 17.95 12.76
C ALA A 231 7.90 16.50 13.16
N GLY A 232 7.50 16.07 14.35
CA GLY A 232 7.68 14.69 14.81
C GLY A 232 6.94 13.69 13.93
N ALA A 233 5.70 14.00 13.53
CA ALA A 233 4.92 13.16 12.64
C ALA A 233 5.61 13.02 11.27
N THR A 234 6.16 14.11 10.74
CA THR A 234 6.93 14.11 9.48
C THR A 234 8.15 13.23 9.57
N VAL A 235 8.94 13.34 10.64
CA VAL A 235 10.14 12.54 10.85
C VAL A 235 9.81 11.04 10.91
N PHE A 236 8.73 10.68 11.60
CA PHE A 236 8.28 9.29 11.64
C PHE A 236 7.76 8.82 10.28
N GLY A 237 6.82 9.56 9.70
CA GLY A 237 6.13 9.22 8.45
C GLY A 237 7.09 9.11 7.28
N LEU A 238 8.07 10.00 7.16
CA LEU A 238 9.08 10.01 6.09
C LEU A 238 10.40 9.34 6.51
N SER A 239 10.40 8.58 7.60
CA SER A 239 11.58 7.82 7.99
C SER A 239 12.00 6.84 6.87
N VAL A 240 13.28 6.48 6.86
CA VAL A 240 13.85 5.56 5.86
C VAL A 240 13.06 4.25 5.81
N PHE A 241 12.68 3.71 6.97
CA PHE A 241 11.91 2.47 7.06
C PHE A 241 10.55 2.58 6.36
N GLN A 242 9.77 3.63 6.66
CA GLN A 242 8.46 3.84 6.04
C GLN A 242 8.58 4.04 4.53
N SER A 243 9.59 4.79 4.10
CA SER A 243 9.79 5.16 2.69
C SER A 243 10.26 3.98 1.84
N VAL A 244 11.24 3.19 2.32
CA VAL A 244 11.79 2.05 1.57
C VAL A 244 10.79 0.90 1.49
N TYR A 245 10.07 0.62 2.57
CA TYR A 245 9.12 -0.51 2.63
C TYR A 245 7.68 -0.13 2.32
N LEU A 246 7.43 1.06 1.78
CA LEU A 246 6.10 1.64 1.59
C LEU A 246 5.12 0.71 0.86
N TYR A 247 5.60 0.04 -0.18
CA TYR A 247 4.84 -0.88 -1.04
C TYR A 247 4.76 -2.30 -0.48
N TYR A 248 5.34 -2.55 0.69
CA TYR A 248 5.32 -3.83 1.36
C TYR A 248 4.27 -3.89 2.49
N PRO A 249 3.88 -5.09 2.95
CA PRO A 249 2.98 -5.28 4.09
C PRO A 249 3.55 -4.78 5.42
N LEU A 250 4.89 -4.75 5.56
CA LEU A 250 5.56 -4.25 6.77
C LEU A 250 5.09 -2.84 7.14
N THR A 251 5.04 -1.94 6.15
CA THR A 251 4.57 -0.56 6.35
C THR A 251 3.07 -0.49 6.61
N ALA A 252 2.26 -1.46 6.15
CA ALA A 252 0.85 -1.55 6.54
C ALA A 252 0.69 -1.80 8.06
N VAL A 253 1.69 -2.41 8.69
CA VAL A 253 1.73 -2.62 10.15
C VAL A 253 2.36 -1.42 10.86
N THR A 254 3.58 -1.02 10.48
CA THR A 254 4.34 -0.03 11.24
C THR A 254 3.76 1.38 11.16
N CYS A 255 3.06 1.73 10.07
CA CYS A 255 2.39 3.03 9.96
C CYS A 255 1.27 3.23 11.01
N LEU A 256 0.76 2.13 11.59
CA LEU A 256 -0.25 2.16 12.64
C LEU A 256 0.34 2.35 14.04
N LEU A 257 1.67 2.33 14.20
CA LEU A 257 2.31 2.51 15.51
C LEU A 257 1.89 3.82 16.21
N PRO A 258 1.87 5.00 15.56
CA PRO A 258 1.40 6.22 16.23
C PRO A 258 -0.07 6.13 16.65
N ALA A 259 -0.92 5.47 15.85
CA ALA A 259 -2.32 5.24 16.19
C ALA A 259 -2.45 4.34 17.42
N LEU A 260 -1.64 3.27 17.49
CA LEU A 260 -1.58 2.35 18.61
C LEU A 260 -1.22 3.10 19.89
N LEU A 261 -0.13 3.89 19.87
CA LEU A 261 0.30 4.68 21.01
C LEU A 261 -0.73 5.74 21.42
N PHE A 262 -1.38 6.39 20.45
CA PHE A 262 -2.42 7.39 20.70
C PHE A 262 -3.60 6.80 21.47
N PHE A 263 -4.09 5.62 21.04
CA PHE A 263 -5.19 4.95 21.74
C PHE A 263 -4.76 4.33 23.07
N VAL A 264 -3.51 3.87 23.22
CA VAL A 264 -2.94 3.48 24.51
C VAL A 264 -2.97 4.66 25.48
N SER A 265 -2.48 5.84 25.06
CA SER A 265 -2.55 7.04 25.88
C SER A 265 -3.99 7.41 26.23
N MET A 266 -4.92 7.39 25.26
CA MET A 266 -6.32 7.71 25.52
C MET A 266 -6.96 6.76 26.54
N ALA A 267 -6.67 5.47 26.46
CA ALA A 267 -7.19 4.47 27.38
C ALA A 267 -6.68 4.66 28.82
N ILE A 268 -5.45 5.17 29.00
CA ILE A 268 -4.84 5.43 30.32
C ILE A 268 -5.34 6.75 30.91
N ASP A 269 -5.28 7.81 30.12
CA ASP A 269 -5.54 9.17 30.58
C ASP A 269 -7.05 9.37 30.84
N GLU A 270 -7.87 8.77 29.97
CA GLU A 270 -9.33 8.92 29.91
C GLU A 270 -10.06 7.56 29.97
N PRO A 271 -9.94 6.78 31.06
CA PRO A 271 -10.41 5.38 31.11
C PRO A 271 -11.93 5.21 30.92
N LYS A 272 -12.72 6.27 31.20
CA LYS A 272 -14.17 6.28 30.98
C LYS A 272 -14.55 6.47 29.51
N ARG A 273 -13.64 6.96 28.67
CA ARG A 273 -13.89 7.24 27.25
C ARG A 273 -13.79 5.95 26.43
N ILE A 274 -14.94 5.45 25.98
CA ILE A 274 -15.01 4.16 25.27
C ILE A 274 -14.26 4.17 23.93
N SER A 275 -14.18 5.32 23.26
CA SER A 275 -13.45 5.47 21.98
C SER A 275 -11.98 5.12 22.11
N GLY A 276 -11.36 5.31 23.29
CA GLY A 276 -9.99 4.89 23.56
C GLY A 276 -9.80 3.38 23.44
N ARG A 277 -10.68 2.61 24.10
CA ARG A 277 -10.63 1.14 24.12
C ARG A 277 -11.04 0.52 22.79
N VAL A 278 -12.09 1.05 22.16
CA VAL A 278 -12.56 0.58 20.85
C VAL A 278 -11.51 0.88 19.77
N GLY A 279 -10.94 2.08 19.76
CA GLY A 279 -9.86 2.42 18.84
C GLY A 279 -8.62 1.56 19.04
N LEU A 280 -8.22 1.29 20.28
CA LEU A 280 -7.12 0.37 20.59
C LEU A 280 -7.36 -1.04 20.03
N ALA A 281 -8.57 -1.58 20.20
CA ALA A 281 -8.94 -2.89 19.68
C ALA A 281 -8.90 -2.92 18.14
N ILE A 282 -9.48 -1.90 17.49
CA ILE A 282 -9.50 -1.79 16.02
C ILE A 282 -8.09 -1.67 15.45
N VAL A 283 -7.24 -0.82 16.05
CA VAL A 283 -5.85 -0.63 15.58
C VAL A 283 -5.03 -1.90 15.80
N THR A 284 -5.19 -2.58 16.93
CA THR A 284 -4.53 -3.87 17.18
C THR A 284 -4.96 -4.92 16.15
N ALA A 285 -6.27 -5.04 15.89
CA ALA A 285 -6.78 -5.96 14.87
C ALA A 285 -6.24 -5.61 13.47
N SER A 286 -6.13 -4.31 13.16
CA SER A 286 -5.56 -3.81 11.91
C SER A 286 -4.08 -4.15 11.75
N ILE A 287 -3.30 -4.08 12.84
CA ILE A 287 -1.89 -4.49 12.89
C ILE A 287 -1.76 -5.99 12.63
N LEU A 288 -2.59 -6.82 13.26
CA LEU A 288 -2.58 -8.27 13.07
C LEU A 288 -3.01 -8.66 11.63
N ALA A 289 -3.96 -7.92 11.06
CA ALA A 289 -4.38 -8.08 9.67
C ALA A 289 -3.40 -7.49 8.64
N GLY A 290 -2.34 -6.79 9.09
CA GLY A 290 -1.37 -6.12 8.23
C GLY A 290 -0.36 -7.07 7.56
N GLY A 291 -0.40 -8.36 7.89
CA GLY A 291 0.31 -9.40 7.15
C GLY A 291 1.80 -9.54 7.42
N HIS A 292 2.30 -8.93 8.50
CA HIS A 292 3.70 -9.06 8.87
C HIS A 292 3.89 -9.19 10.39
N PRO A 293 3.93 -10.43 10.92
CA PRO A 293 3.92 -10.69 12.36
C PRO A 293 5.14 -10.12 13.09
N GLU A 294 6.31 -10.10 12.47
CA GLU A 294 7.53 -9.51 13.07
C GLU A 294 7.39 -8.00 13.31
N SER A 295 6.82 -7.26 12.36
CA SER A 295 6.52 -5.82 12.56
C SER A 295 5.40 -5.62 13.58
N ALA A 296 4.45 -6.55 13.68
CA ALA A 296 3.42 -6.50 14.72
C ALA A 296 4.04 -6.66 16.11
N LEU A 297 5.01 -7.58 16.28
CA LEU A 297 5.79 -7.73 17.50
C LEU A 297 6.60 -6.47 17.82
N HIS A 298 7.24 -5.84 16.83
CA HIS A 298 7.93 -4.56 17.04
C HIS A 298 6.98 -3.44 17.51
N CYS A 299 5.78 -3.36 16.92
CA CYS A 299 4.77 -2.39 17.37
C CYS A 299 4.29 -2.69 18.79
N ALA A 300 4.07 -3.96 19.13
CA ALA A 300 3.68 -4.38 20.47
C ALA A 300 4.78 -4.08 21.50
N LEU A 301 6.05 -4.31 21.16
CA LEU A 301 7.19 -3.96 22.00
C LEU A 301 7.27 -2.45 22.22
N GLY A 302 7.16 -1.65 21.15
CA GLY A 302 7.13 -0.20 21.23
C GLY A 302 5.99 0.32 22.11
N ALA A 303 4.79 -0.22 21.95
CA ALA A 303 3.63 0.10 22.77
C ALA A 303 3.81 -0.31 24.24
N SER A 304 4.44 -1.45 24.51
CA SER A 304 4.73 -1.92 25.86
C SER A 304 5.73 -1.01 26.57
N ILE A 305 6.80 -0.61 25.89
CA ILE A 305 7.80 0.34 26.41
C ILE A 305 7.14 1.69 26.72
N PHE A 306 6.35 2.22 25.77
CA PHE A 306 5.61 3.46 25.94
C PHE A 306 4.63 3.41 27.11
N LEU A 307 3.87 2.32 27.23
CA LEU A 307 2.94 2.08 28.33
C LEU A 307 3.67 2.04 29.68
N CYS A 308 4.79 1.32 29.77
CA CYS A 308 5.62 1.29 30.98
C CYS A 308 6.08 2.69 31.37
N PHE A 309 6.61 3.47 30.42
CA PHE A 309 7.04 4.84 30.67
C PHE A 309 5.89 5.73 31.13
N LYS A 310 4.73 5.65 30.46
CA LYS A 310 3.55 6.45 30.79
C LYS A 310 3.00 6.12 32.17
N VAL A 311 2.95 4.84 32.53
CA VAL A 311 2.51 4.42 33.87
C VAL A 311 3.50 4.86 34.94
N MET A 312 4.81 4.76 34.71
CA MET A 312 5.83 5.20 35.67
C MET A 312 5.78 6.72 35.93
N THR A 313 5.54 7.51 34.89
CA THR A 313 5.50 8.98 34.98
C THR A 313 4.19 9.48 35.58
N THR A 314 3.05 8.82 35.30
CA THR A 314 1.74 9.15 35.91
C THR A 314 1.52 8.49 37.27
N TRP A 315 2.41 7.58 37.69
CA TRP A 315 2.30 6.82 38.95
C TRP A 315 2.26 7.69 40.20
N LYS A 316 2.95 8.84 40.19
CA LYS A 316 2.94 9.80 41.31
C LYS A 316 1.57 10.44 41.54
N GLU A 317 0.70 10.47 40.52
CA GLU A 317 -0.61 11.14 40.59
C GLU A 317 -1.80 10.20 40.80
N ARG A 318 -1.66 8.88 40.54
CA ARG A 318 -2.79 7.93 40.61
C ARG A 318 -2.46 6.64 41.38
N ARG A 319 -2.77 6.63 42.68
CA ARG A 319 -2.61 5.50 43.64
C ARG A 319 -3.42 4.23 43.34
N ASN A 320 -4.24 4.18 42.26
CA ASN A 320 -5.19 3.09 42.00
C ASN A 320 -5.06 2.37 40.64
N SER A 321 -3.97 2.58 39.87
CA SER A 321 -3.90 2.16 38.46
C SER A 321 -3.36 0.74 38.18
N TRP A 322 -3.28 -0.13 39.19
CA TRP A 322 -2.75 -1.50 39.01
C TRP A 322 -3.64 -2.41 38.16
N ARG A 323 -4.98 -2.21 38.18
CA ARG A 323 -5.92 -2.98 37.34
C ARG A 323 -5.80 -2.63 35.86
N THR A 324 -5.53 -1.35 35.54
CA THR A 324 -5.28 -0.89 34.16
C THR A 324 -3.92 -1.36 33.66
N PHE A 325 -2.90 -1.37 34.52
CA PHE A 325 -1.58 -1.89 34.24
C PHE A 325 -1.60 -3.39 33.89
N ALA A 326 -2.29 -4.21 34.70
CA ALA A 326 -2.40 -5.64 34.44
C ALA A 326 -3.15 -5.95 33.13
N VAL A 327 -4.22 -5.22 32.80
CA VAL A 327 -4.98 -5.44 31.56
C VAL A 327 -4.24 -4.91 30.33
N ALA A 328 -3.51 -3.80 30.43
CA ALA A 328 -2.84 -3.18 29.28
C ALA A 328 -1.43 -3.73 28.99
N VAL A 329 -0.69 -4.19 30.00
CA VAL A 329 0.69 -4.70 29.84
C VAL A 329 0.71 -6.19 29.55
N VAL A 330 -0.20 -6.96 30.17
CA VAL A 330 -0.11 -8.44 30.15
C VAL A 330 -0.89 -9.04 28.99
N LEU A 331 -2.03 -8.46 28.59
CA LEU A 331 -2.86 -9.04 27.52
C LEU A 331 -2.26 -8.90 26.11
N PRO A 332 -1.71 -7.75 25.68
CA PRO A 332 -1.23 -7.63 24.30
C PRO A 332 -0.04 -8.52 23.93
N PRO A 333 1.01 -8.68 24.76
CA PRO A 333 2.11 -9.59 24.46
C PRO A 333 1.69 -11.06 24.56
N ILE A 334 0.82 -11.42 25.51
CA ILE A 334 0.34 -12.81 25.67
C ILE A 334 -0.59 -13.20 24.53
N ILE A 335 -1.48 -12.30 24.10
CA ILE A 335 -2.31 -12.52 22.90
C ILE A 335 -1.40 -12.58 21.66
N GLY A 336 -0.37 -11.74 21.57
CA GLY A 336 0.63 -11.79 20.51
C GLY A 336 1.40 -13.11 20.45
N LEU A 337 1.82 -13.65 21.61
CA LEU A 337 2.53 -14.93 21.72
C LEU A 337 1.63 -16.16 21.52
N LEU A 338 0.33 -16.05 21.83
CA LEU A 338 -0.64 -17.13 21.65
C LEU A 338 -1.23 -17.18 20.23
N LEU A 339 -1.08 -16.09 19.46
CA LEU A 339 -1.54 -15.99 18.07
C LEU A 339 -0.40 -16.12 17.04
N SER A 340 0.85 -16.25 17.50
CA SER A 340 2.05 -16.56 16.69
C SER A 340 2.39 -18.04 16.76
#